data_AF-A0A835WSE0-F1
#
_entry.id   AF-A0A835WSE0-F1
#
_cell.length_a   1.000
_cell.length_b   1.000
_cell.length_c   1.000
_cell.angle_alpha   90.00
_cell.angle_beta   90.00
_cell.angle_gamma   90.00
#
_symmetry.space_group_name_H-M   'P 1'
#
loop_
_entity.id
_entity.type
_entity.pdbx_description
1 polymer ?
#
loop_
_entity_poly.entity_id
_entity_poly.type
_entity_poly.pdbx_seq_one_letter_code
_entity_poly.pdbx_strand_id
1 'polypeptide(L)'
;MAAPKTPAQSQSIWIPQIAELIAQHLPENEIPMTIRLLDKATATLFNKPLHKMINLSKPCPQHAYAKSWCKPGSLRRFSRGPEAFEQAARCGHVARCKWLVSLRCGYHPDHALRVAAEQGHAAVAEYLVLHLHAPRADQAAQVAARHGHSPLALWLFKRSEPHANGLLELLVAAARGCALQAMAWLLAHVEVEALGVEAKTRIVASAKASDTPDARAKAQWLSCEFRL
;
A
#
# COMPACT_ATOMS: atom_id res chain seq x y z
N MET A 1 -37.49 -2.19 -62.16
CA MET A 1 -37.38 -0.90 -61.44
C MET A 1 -37.50 -1.20 -59.96
N ALA A 2 -36.37 -1.23 -59.23
CA ALA A 2 -36.36 -1.53 -57.80
C ALA A 2 -36.67 -0.25 -57.01
N ALA A 3 -37.71 -0.29 -56.17
CA ALA A 3 -38.08 0.81 -55.29
C ALA A 3 -36.91 1.14 -54.33
N PRO A 4 -36.63 2.43 -54.05
CA PRO A 4 -35.61 2.79 -53.08
C PRO A 4 -36.07 2.36 -51.69
N LYS A 5 -35.27 1.49 -51.04
CA LYS A 5 -35.45 1.11 -49.64
C LYS A 5 -35.30 2.38 -48.80
N THR A 6 -36.39 2.84 -48.18
CA THR A 6 -36.35 3.84 -47.12
C THR A 6 -35.43 3.32 -46.01
N PRO A 7 -34.34 4.03 -45.65
CA PRO A 7 -33.52 3.59 -44.53
C PRO A 7 -34.39 3.64 -43.29
N ALA A 8 -34.46 2.51 -42.59
CA ALA A 8 -35.17 2.35 -41.34
C ALA A 8 -34.86 3.55 -40.44
N GLN A 9 -35.89 4.39 -40.20
CA GLN A 9 -35.80 5.51 -39.29
C GLN A 9 -35.44 4.94 -37.93
N SER A 10 -34.16 5.08 -37.59
CA SER A 10 -33.68 4.80 -36.24
C SER A 10 -34.46 5.76 -35.35
N GLN A 11 -35.34 5.22 -34.50
CA GLN A 11 -36.20 6.04 -33.64
C GLN A 11 -35.32 7.04 -32.89
N SER A 12 -35.38 8.32 -33.30
CA SER A 12 -34.58 9.37 -32.70
C SER A 12 -35.21 9.69 -31.36
N ILE A 13 -34.43 9.58 -30.28
CA ILE A 13 -34.91 9.90 -28.93
C ILE A 13 -35.18 11.42 -28.83
N TRP A 14 -34.62 12.22 -29.74
CA TRP A 14 -34.66 13.68 -29.73
C TRP A 14 -35.31 14.28 -30.99
N ILE A 15 -36.00 15.40 -30.80
CA ILE A 15 -36.34 16.32 -31.89
C ILE A 15 -35.06 17.09 -32.26
N PRO A 16 -34.61 17.11 -33.53
CA PRO A 16 -33.33 17.68 -33.94
C PRO A 16 -33.13 19.15 -33.50
N GLN A 17 -34.16 19.98 -33.61
CA GLN A 17 -34.06 21.39 -33.20
C GLN A 17 -33.79 21.56 -31.70
N ILE A 18 -34.38 20.69 -30.87
CA ILE A 18 -34.17 20.72 -29.41
C ILE A 18 -32.74 20.29 -29.08
N ALA A 19 -32.23 19.27 -29.76
CA ALA A 19 -30.85 18.82 -29.57
C ALA A 19 -29.84 19.92 -29.92
N GLU A 20 -30.06 20.66 -31.01
CA GLU A 20 -29.22 21.80 -31.40
C GLU A 20 -29.26 22.95 -30.39
N LEU A 21 -30.45 23.30 -29.88
CA LEU A 21 -30.62 24.34 -28.85
C LEU A 21 -29.88 23.99 -27.55
N ILE A 22 -29.98 22.73 -27.12
CA ILE A 22 -29.26 22.23 -25.94
C ILE A 22 -27.75 22.26 -26.18
N ALA A 23 -27.29 21.83 -27.36
CA ALA A 23 -25.87 21.83 -27.71
C ALA A 23 -25.24 23.24 -27.68
N GLN A 24 -25.99 24.29 -28.01
CA GLN A 24 -25.51 25.68 -27.94
C GLN A 24 -25.22 26.16 -26.51
N HIS A 25 -25.88 25.58 -25.51
CA HIS A 25 -25.79 26.00 -24.11
C HIS A 25 -24.83 25.12 -23.29
N LEU A 26 -24.30 24.05 -23.89
CA LEU A 26 -23.41 23.13 -23.23
C LEU A 26 -21.94 23.48 -23.45
N PRO A 27 -21.07 23.18 -22.46
CA PRO A 27 -19.63 23.35 -22.63
C PRO A 27 -19.06 22.44 -23.73
N GLU A 28 -17.98 22.89 -24.36
CA GLU A 28 -17.38 22.31 -25.59
C GLU A 28 -17.21 20.77 -25.57
N ASN A 29 -16.85 20.20 -24.42
CA ASN A 29 -16.58 18.76 -24.30
C ASN A 29 -17.85 17.88 -24.15
N GLU A 30 -19.03 18.45 -23.87
CA GLU A 30 -20.29 17.69 -23.70
C GLU A 30 -20.83 17.15 -25.04
N ILE A 31 -20.68 17.91 -26.13
CA ILE A 31 -21.15 17.46 -27.45
C ILE A 31 -20.40 16.17 -27.89
N PRO A 32 -19.05 16.13 -27.91
CA PRO A 32 -18.31 14.93 -28.31
C PRO A 32 -18.41 13.77 -27.31
N MET A 33 -18.49 14.03 -26.00
CA MET A 33 -18.41 12.99 -24.96
C MET A 33 -19.77 12.53 -24.42
N THR A 34 -20.86 13.19 -24.80
CA THR A 34 -22.19 12.97 -24.22
C THR A 34 -23.24 12.87 -25.30
N ILE A 35 -23.58 13.99 -25.95
CA ILE A 35 -24.71 14.06 -26.89
C ILE A 35 -24.51 13.12 -28.08
N ARG A 36 -23.30 13.10 -28.64
CA ARG A 36 -22.96 12.22 -29.77
C ARG A 36 -22.88 10.75 -29.43
N LEU A 37 -22.80 10.39 -28.15
CA LEU A 37 -22.74 9.01 -27.68
C LEU A 37 -24.12 8.44 -27.31
N LEU A 38 -25.20 9.23 -27.38
CA LEU A 38 -26.55 8.79 -27.03
C LEU A 38 -27.17 7.87 -28.11
N ASP A 39 -27.15 8.26 -29.39
CA ASP A 39 -27.68 7.45 -30.49
C ASP A 39 -26.99 7.73 -31.84
N LYS A 40 -27.30 6.93 -32.86
CA LYS A 40 -26.72 7.07 -34.21
C LYS A 40 -27.20 8.35 -34.92
N ALA A 41 -28.43 8.78 -34.67
CA ALA A 41 -29.03 9.96 -35.31
C ALA A 41 -28.39 11.26 -34.77
N THR A 42 -28.15 11.36 -33.45
CA THR A 42 -27.41 12.48 -32.84
C THR A 42 -25.95 12.49 -33.28
N ALA A 43 -25.32 11.33 -33.43
CA ALA A 43 -23.97 11.23 -33.99
C ALA A 43 -23.90 11.77 -35.44
N THR A 44 -24.93 11.53 -36.25
CA THR A 44 -25.04 12.08 -37.61
C THR A 44 -25.37 13.58 -37.62
N LEU A 45 -26.22 14.05 -36.71
CA LEU A 45 -26.58 15.47 -36.57
C LEU A 45 -25.35 16.32 -36.22
N PHE A 46 -24.54 15.86 -35.27
CA PHE A 46 -23.33 16.55 -34.82
C PHE A 46 -22.06 15.99 -35.47
N ASN A 47 -22.00 15.95 -36.81
CA ASN A 47 -20.86 15.36 -37.55
C ASN A 47 -19.71 16.35 -37.85
N LYS A 48 -19.89 17.65 -37.55
CA LYS A 48 -18.89 18.69 -37.80
C LYS A 48 -17.60 18.45 -36.99
N PRO A 49 -16.41 18.85 -37.49
CA PRO A 49 -15.13 18.63 -36.81
C PRO A 49 -15.08 19.23 -35.40
N LEU A 50 -15.71 20.40 -35.19
CA LEU A 50 -15.84 21.03 -33.88
C LEU A 50 -16.55 20.14 -32.85
N HIS A 51 -17.54 19.36 -33.28
CA HIS A 51 -18.31 18.45 -32.41
C HIS A 51 -17.62 17.09 -32.18
N LYS A 52 -16.44 16.88 -32.79
CA LYS A 52 -15.60 15.69 -32.63
C LYS A 52 -14.36 15.93 -31.78
N MET A 53 -13.96 17.19 -31.63
CA MET A 53 -12.72 17.54 -30.97
C MET A 53 -12.93 17.64 -29.46
N ILE A 54 -12.11 16.93 -28.68
CA ILE A 54 -12.10 17.05 -27.22
C ILE A 54 -10.99 18.04 -26.85
N ASN A 55 -11.37 19.13 -26.17
CA ASN A 55 -10.43 20.15 -25.72
C ASN A 55 -9.94 19.81 -24.30
N LEU A 56 -8.66 19.40 -24.20
CA LEU A 56 -8.07 18.99 -22.92
C LEU A 56 -7.95 20.13 -21.89
N SER A 57 -7.99 21.39 -22.34
CA SER A 57 -7.95 22.56 -21.45
C SER A 57 -9.30 22.86 -20.78
N LYS A 58 -10.39 22.29 -21.31
CA LYS A 58 -11.75 22.46 -20.80
C LYS A 58 -12.14 21.31 -19.87
N PRO A 59 -13.03 21.55 -18.89
CA PRO A 59 -13.45 20.50 -17.96
C PRO A 59 -14.07 19.30 -18.69
N CYS A 60 -13.83 18.11 -18.15
CA CYS A 60 -14.46 16.88 -18.62
C CYS A 60 -15.90 16.80 -18.08
N PRO A 61 -16.89 16.39 -18.90
CA PRO A 61 -18.25 16.14 -18.43
C PRO A 61 -18.30 15.20 -17.23
N GLN A 62 -19.12 15.53 -16.23
CA GLN A 62 -19.12 14.84 -14.93
C GLN A 62 -19.41 13.33 -15.06
N HIS A 63 -20.38 12.94 -15.88
CA HIS A 63 -20.75 11.53 -16.09
C HIS A 63 -19.64 10.75 -16.82
N ALA A 64 -18.95 11.39 -17.77
CA ALA A 64 -17.86 10.76 -18.52
C ALA A 64 -16.60 10.62 -17.65
N TYR A 65 -16.33 11.62 -16.81
CA TYR A 65 -15.33 11.55 -15.76
C TYR A 65 -15.65 10.41 -14.79
N ALA A 66 -16.87 10.36 -14.25
CA ALA A 66 -17.29 9.33 -13.30
C ALA A 66 -17.17 7.91 -13.90
N LYS A 67 -17.57 7.73 -15.16
CA LYS A 67 -17.47 6.45 -15.87
C LYS A 67 -16.02 6.00 -16.08
N SER A 68 -15.11 6.93 -16.29
CA SER A 68 -13.71 6.62 -16.64
C SER A 68 -12.80 6.56 -15.42
N TRP A 69 -13.06 7.38 -14.40
CA TRP A 69 -12.16 7.62 -13.27
C TRP A 69 -12.73 7.23 -11.91
N CYS A 70 -14.06 7.20 -11.75
CA CYS A 70 -14.71 6.88 -10.47
C CYS A 70 -15.18 5.42 -10.36
N LYS A 71 -14.96 4.57 -11.37
CA LYS A 71 -15.22 3.13 -11.23
C LYS A 71 -14.16 2.49 -10.33
N PRO A 72 -14.54 1.53 -9.46
CA PRO A 72 -13.58 0.75 -8.70
C PRO A 72 -12.53 0.13 -9.63
N GLY A 73 -11.26 0.48 -9.41
CA GLY A 73 -10.15 -0.02 -10.21
C GLY A 73 -9.77 0.80 -11.46
N SER A 74 -10.51 1.85 -11.82
CA SER A 74 -10.10 2.78 -12.90
C SER A 74 -8.72 3.41 -12.66
N LEU A 75 -8.41 3.67 -11.39
CA LEU A 75 -7.12 4.21 -10.96
C LEU A 75 -6.01 3.16 -10.85
N ARG A 76 -6.27 1.88 -11.12
CA ARG A 76 -5.23 0.82 -11.09
C ARG A 76 -4.09 1.10 -12.06
N ARG A 77 -4.38 1.71 -13.21
CA ARG A 77 -3.38 2.06 -14.22
C ARG A 77 -2.40 3.15 -13.75
N PHE A 78 -2.84 4.01 -12.84
CA PHE A 78 -2.05 5.13 -12.31
C PHE A 78 -1.43 4.82 -10.94
N SER A 79 -2.07 3.94 -10.18
CA SER A 79 -1.52 3.41 -8.93
C SER A 79 -0.48 2.37 -9.30
N ARG A 80 0.79 2.81 -9.41
CA ARG A 80 1.97 1.98 -9.67
C ARG A 80 2.05 0.82 -8.67
N GLY A 81 1.37 -0.28 -8.99
CA GLY A 81 1.60 -1.62 -8.48
C GLY A 81 1.82 -1.78 -6.96
N PRO A 82 2.54 -2.85 -6.57
CA PRO A 82 2.97 -3.08 -5.18
C PRO A 82 3.95 -2.00 -4.69
N GLU A 83 4.71 -1.35 -5.57
CA GLU A 83 5.69 -0.31 -5.22
C GLU A 83 5.06 0.90 -4.50
N ALA A 84 3.89 1.36 -4.94
CA ALA A 84 3.20 2.47 -4.29
C ALA A 84 2.76 2.11 -2.87
N PHE A 85 2.39 0.85 -2.65
CA PHE A 85 2.02 0.35 -1.33
C PHE A 85 3.24 0.23 -0.41
N GLU A 86 4.34 -0.29 -0.93
CA GLU A 86 5.61 -0.36 -0.21
C GLU A 86 6.13 1.01 0.18
N GLN A 87 6.06 1.99 -0.71
CA GLN A 87 6.46 3.36 -0.38
C GLN A 87 5.53 3.98 0.67
N ALA A 88 4.23 3.74 0.59
CA ALA A 88 3.30 4.18 1.63
C ALA A 88 3.62 3.55 3.00
N ALA A 89 3.99 2.26 2.99
CA ALA A 89 4.39 1.55 4.20
C ALA A 89 5.73 2.06 4.76
N ARG A 90 6.70 2.33 3.88
CA ARG A 90 8.00 2.94 4.21
C ARG A 90 7.88 4.33 4.82
N CYS A 91 6.86 5.10 4.43
CA CYS A 91 6.60 6.43 4.97
C CYS A 91 5.61 6.44 6.15
N GLY A 92 5.10 5.27 6.58
CA GLY A 92 4.18 5.19 7.72
C GLY A 92 2.75 5.68 7.43
N HIS A 93 2.37 5.86 6.16
CA HIS A 93 1.09 6.45 5.77
C HIS A 93 -0.05 5.43 5.74
N VAL A 94 -0.58 5.07 6.91
CA VAL A 94 -1.69 4.10 7.08
C VAL A 94 -2.91 4.45 6.21
N ALA A 95 -3.30 5.73 6.15
CA ALA A 95 -4.43 6.17 5.34
C ALA A 95 -4.23 5.86 3.84
N ARG A 96 -3.00 6.02 3.35
CA ARG A 96 -2.64 5.72 1.96
C ARG A 96 -2.62 4.22 1.72
N CYS A 97 -2.14 3.42 2.66
CA CYS A 97 -2.23 1.95 2.61
C CYS A 97 -3.71 1.49 2.53
N LYS A 98 -4.59 2.00 3.41
CA LYS A 98 -6.03 1.70 3.39
C LYS A 98 -6.68 2.08 2.05
N TRP A 99 -6.34 3.25 1.53
CA TRP A 99 -6.84 3.72 0.24
C TRP A 99 -6.38 2.81 -0.91
N LEU A 100 -5.11 2.42 -0.97
CA LEU A 100 -4.59 1.50 -1.99
C LEU A 100 -5.26 0.12 -1.93
N VAL A 101 -5.54 -0.39 -0.72
CA VAL A 101 -6.30 -1.64 -0.52
C VAL A 101 -7.74 -1.51 -1.02
N SER A 102 -8.40 -0.37 -0.78
CA SER A 102 -9.77 -0.11 -1.29
C SER A 102 -9.83 -0.07 -2.81
N LEU A 103 -8.76 0.38 -3.47
CA LEU A 103 -8.64 0.36 -4.93
C LEU A 103 -8.33 -1.03 -5.50
N ARG A 104 -8.15 -2.03 -4.62
CA ARG A 104 -7.76 -3.40 -4.97
C ARG A 104 -6.45 -3.43 -5.78
N CYS A 105 -5.54 -2.49 -5.52
CA CYS A 105 -4.19 -2.50 -6.08
C CYS A 105 -3.46 -3.77 -5.61
N GLY A 106 -2.56 -4.31 -6.44
CA GLY A 106 -1.70 -5.41 -6.00
C GLY A 106 -0.71 -4.91 -4.93
N TYR A 107 -0.46 -5.72 -3.92
CA TYR A 107 0.52 -5.44 -2.85
C TYR A 107 1.17 -6.75 -2.38
N HIS A 108 2.39 -6.65 -1.86
CA HIS A 108 3.10 -7.76 -1.20
C HIS A 108 3.12 -7.50 0.31
N PRO A 109 2.22 -8.13 1.09
CA PRO A 109 2.06 -7.81 2.51
C PRO A 109 3.32 -8.08 3.33
N ASP A 110 4.05 -9.16 3.04
CA ASP A 110 5.31 -9.51 3.73
C ASP A 110 6.41 -8.47 3.49
N HIS A 111 6.57 -8.03 2.24
CA HIS A 111 7.59 -7.04 1.90
C HIS A 111 7.24 -5.67 2.50
N ALA A 112 5.98 -5.27 2.40
CA ALA A 112 5.50 -4.03 3.01
C ALA A 112 5.63 -4.05 4.55
N LEU A 113 5.37 -5.19 5.19
CA LEU A 113 5.54 -5.35 6.64
C LEU A 113 7.01 -5.24 7.04
N ARG A 114 7.91 -5.86 6.29
CA ARG A 114 9.36 -5.77 6.53
C ARG A 114 9.85 -4.32 6.45
N VAL A 115 9.45 -3.58 5.41
CA VAL A 115 9.86 -2.18 5.22
C VAL A 115 9.23 -1.26 6.28
N ALA A 116 7.98 -1.50 6.67
CA ALA A 116 7.35 -0.77 7.78
C ALA A 116 8.06 -1.05 9.12
N ALA A 117 8.47 -2.30 9.35
CA ALA A 117 9.21 -2.70 10.55
C ALA A 117 10.62 -2.10 10.60
N GLU A 118 11.30 -2.03 9.46
CA GLU A 118 12.61 -1.38 9.30
C GLU A 118 12.59 0.10 9.72
N GLN A 119 11.49 0.80 9.39
CA GLN A 119 11.30 2.22 9.71
C GLN A 119 10.54 2.45 11.03
N GLY A 120 10.15 1.38 11.74
CA GLY A 120 9.48 1.47 13.03
C GLY A 120 8.02 1.96 12.99
N HIS A 121 7.37 1.85 11.83
CA HIS A 121 6.00 2.33 11.64
C HIS A 121 4.95 1.35 12.20
N ALA A 122 4.81 1.33 13.53
CA ALA A 122 3.93 0.41 14.26
C ALA A 122 2.48 0.40 13.75
N ALA A 123 1.88 1.57 13.48
CA ALA A 123 0.50 1.64 13.00
C ALA A 123 0.28 1.00 11.61
N VAL A 124 1.29 1.03 10.74
CA VAL A 124 1.24 0.32 9.44
C VAL A 124 1.43 -1.17 9.64
N ALA A 125 2.37 -1.57 10.49
CA ALA A 125 2.62 -2.97 10.81
C ALA A 125 1.40 -3.63 11.46
N GLU A 126 0.73 -2.93 12.39
CA GLU A 126 -0.53 -3.34 12.98
C GLU A 126 -1.61 -3.55 11.92
N TYR A 127 -1.77 -2.58 11.02
CA TYR A 127 -2.74 -2.69 9.92
C TYR A 127 -2.47 -3.92 9.03
N LEU A 128 -1.20 -4.17 8.70
CA LEU A 128 -0.79 -5.29 7.85
C LEU A 128 -1.04 -6.65 8.51
N VAL A 129 -0.69 -6.80 9.78
CA VAL A 129 -0.83 -8.06 10.52
C VAL A 129 -2.30 -8.34 10.83
N LEU A 130 -3.06 -7.33 11.26
CA LEU A 130 -4.45 -7.50 11.70
C LEU A 130 -5.45 -7.63 10.55
N HIS A 131 -5.25 -6.89 9.45
CA HIS A 131 -6.25 -6.82 8.38
C HIS A 131 -5.82 -7.47 7.08
N LEU A 132 -4.52 -7.61 6.84
CA LEU A 132 -3.99 -8.20 5.60
C LEU A 132 -3.34 -9.58 5.83
N HIS A 133 -3.39 -10.10 7.07
CA HIS A 133 -2.91 -11.43 7.46
C HIS A 133 -1.50 -11.75 6.92
N ALA A 134 -0.55 -10.84 7.12
CA ALA A 134 0.84 -11.07 6.72
C ALA A 134 1.44 -12.28 7.48
N PRO A 135 1.77 -13.39 6.80
CA PRO A 135 2.21 -14.62 7.47
C PRO A 135 3.61 -14.52 8.09
N ARG A 136 4.51 -13.68 7.56
CA ARG A 136 5.92 -13.61 7.98
C ARG A 136 6.20 -12.50 9.01
N ALA A 137 5.44 -12.51 10.10
CA ALA A 137 5.62 -11.55 11.20
C ALA A 137 6.94 -11.76 11.98
N ASP A 138 7.50 -12.96 11.95
CA ASP A 138 8.78 -13.35 12.57
C ASP A 138 9.98 -12.61 11.96
N GLN A 139 10.08 -12.58 10.62
CA GLN A 139 11.13 -11.87 9.90
C GLN A 139 11.02 -10.36 10.12
N ALA A 140 9.79 -9.84 10.13
CA ALA A 140 9.54 -8.44 10.43
C ALA A 140 9.93 -8.07 11.87
N ALA A 141 9.68 -8.95 12.84
CA ALA A 141 10.11 -8.75 14.23
C ALA A 141 11.64 -8.65 14.35
N GLN A 142 12.37 -9.53 13.66
CA GLN A 142 13.83 -9.48 13.63
C GLN A 142 14.35 -8.19 12.99
N VAL A 143 13.74 -7.73 11.90
CA VAL A 143 14.12 -6.46 11.25
C VAL A 143 13.83 -5.28 12.16
N ALA A 144 12.65 -5.21 12.78
CA ALA A 144 12.34 -4.17 13.76
C ALA A 144 13.36 -4.14 14.91
N ALA A 145 13.77 -5.30 15.42
CA ALA A 145 14.79 -5.40 16.46
C ALA A 145 16.18 -4.92 15.98
N ARG A 146 16.59 -5.28 14.75
CA ARG A 146 17.86 -4.80 14.17
C ARG A 146 17.91 -3.29 13.96
N HIS A 147 16.76 -2.65 13.77
CA HIS A 147 16.69 -1.19 13.61
C HIS A 147 16.36 -0.45 14.92
N GLY A 148 16.31 -1.17 16.05
CA GLY A 148 16.11 -0.56 17.37
C GLY A 148 14.66 -0.30 17.76
N HIS A 149 13.69 -0.79 16.99
CA HIS A 149 12.25 -0.64 17.25
C HIS A 149 11.73 -1.75 18.17
N SER A 150 12.28 -1.86 19.37
CA SER A 150 12.02 -2.97 20.32
C SER A 150 10.55 -3.18 20.70
N PRO A 151 9.73 -2.13 20.93
CA PRO A 151 8.30 -2.32 21.22
C PRO A 151 7.55 -2.98 20.06
N LEU A 152 7.83 -2.56 18.83
CA LEU A 152 7.25 -3.15 17.63
C LEU A 152 7.73 -4.59 17.41
N ALA A 153 9.03 -4.83 17.63
CA ALA A 153 9.62 -6.15 17.51
C ALA A 153 8.98 -7.16 18.47
N LEU A 154 8.80 -6.79 19.74
CA LEU A 154 8.13 -7.64 20.72
C LEU A 154 6.66 -7.87 20.36
N TRP A 155 5.96 -6.82 19.90
CA TRP A 155 4.57 -6.94 19.48
C TRP A 155 4.40 -7.91 18.31
N LEU A 156 5.28 -7.85 17.30
CA LEU A 156 5.28 -8.77 16.16
C LEU A 156 5.64 -10.19 16.60
N PHE A 157 6.65 -10.36 17.47
CA PHE A 157 7.08 -11.66 17.97
C PHE A 157 5.97 -12.40 18.73
N LYS A 158 5.25 -11.70 19.62
CA LYS A 158 4.13 -12.29 20.38
C LYS A 158 2.98 -12.79 19.50
N ARG A 159 2.90 -12.30 18.25
CA ARG A 159 1.85 -12.65 17.29
C ARG A 159 2.34 -13.57 16.18
N SER A 160 3.65 -13.78 16.06
CA SER A 160 4.22 -14.73 15.13
C SER A 160 4.03 -16.16 15.63
N GLU A 161 3.81 -17.09 14.70
CA GLU A 161 3.78 -18.52 14.99
C GLU A 161 5.09 -18.96 15.68
N PRO A 162 5.02 -19.80 16.73
CA PRO A 162 6.17 -20.21 17.50
C PRO A 162 7.13 -21.06 16.64
N HIS A 163 8.17 -20.42 16.12
CA HIS A 163 9.31 -21.11 15.54
C HIS A 163 10.32 -21.44 16.62
N ALA A 164 10.86 -22.66 16.61
CA ALA A 164 11.81 -23.16 17.62
C ALA A 164 13.03 -22.24 17.85
N ASN A 165 13.46 -21.50 16.83
CA ASN A 165 14.60 -20.57 16.90
C ASN A 165 14.22 -19.08 16.85
N GLY A 166 12.93 -18.75 16.86
CA GLY A 166 12.47 -17.36 16.67
C GLY A 166 12.97 -16.40 17.75
N LEU A 167 12.99 -16.87 19.01
CA LEU A 167 13.49 -16.08 20.13
C LEU A 167 14.98 -15.75 20.01
N LEU A 168 15.80 -16.75 19.68
CA LEU A 168 17.24 -16.56 19.53
C LEU A 168 17.55 -15.55 18.43
N GLU A 169 16.92 -15.69 17.27
CA GLU A 169 17.15 -14.78 16.14
C GLU A 169 16.65 -13.35 16.43
N LEU A 170 15.54 -13.20 17.19
CA LEU A 170 15.09 -11.90 17.67
C LEU A 170 16.10 -11.24 18.62
N LEU A 171 16.65 -12.01 19.58
CA LEU A 171 17.63 -11.49 20.55
C LEU A 171 18.97 -11.17 19.89
N VAL A 172 19.43 -11.98 18.94
CA VAL A 172 20.63 -11.70 18.14
C VAL A 172 20.44 -10.43 17.31
N ALA A 173 19.26 -10.26 16.69
CA ALA A 173 18.89 -9.05 15.97
C ALA A 173 18.88 -7.82 16.89
N ALA A 174 18.24 -7.91 18.05
CA ALA A 174 18.19 -6.84 19.04
C ALA A 174 19.60 -6.49 19.57
N ALA A 175 20.44 -7.49 19.82
CA ALA A 175 21.81 -7.27 20.27
C ALA A 175 22.64 -6.47 19.26
N ARG A 176 22.42 -6.65 17.95
CA ARG A 176 23.11 -5.89 16.90
C ARG A 176 22.58 -4.47 16.73
N GLY A 177 21.28 -4.27 16.88
CA GLY A 177 20.60 -3.04 16.48
C GLY A 177 20.17 -2.10 17.60
N CYS A 178 19.73 -2.66 18.72
CA CYS A 178 19.10 -1.90 19.79
C CYS A 178 20.13 -1.18 20.67
N ALA A 179 19.68 -0.04 21.21
CA ALA A 179 20.32 0.59 22.36
C ALA A 179 20.26 -0.34 23.58
N LEU A 180 21.19 -0.13 24.54
CA LEU A 180 21.27 -0.90 25.78
C LEU A 180 19.91 -0.97 26.49
N GLN A 181 19.24 0.18 26.64
CA GLN A 181 17.96 0.28 27.33
C GLN A 181 16.86 -0.55 26.67
N ALA A 182 16.84 -0.57 25.34
CA ALA A 182 15.81 -1.27 24.59
C ALA A 182 16.07 -2.80 24.61
N MET A 183 17.34 -3.22 24.66
CA MET A 183 17.73 -4.61 24.90
C MET A 183 17.35 -5.08 26.31
N ALA A 184 17.63 -4.28 27.34
CA ALA A 184 17.27 -4.58 28.73
C ALA A 184 15.75 -4.69 28.90
N TRP A 185 15.01 -3.76 28.29
CA TRP A 185 13.56 -3.82 28.27
C TRP A 185 13.04 -5.09 27.59
N LEU A 186 13.61 -5.48 26.45
CA LEU A 186 13.18 -6.68 25.72
C LEU A 186 13.47 -7.96 26.52
N LEU A 187 14.64 -8.08 27.17
CA LEU A 187 14.96 -9.20 28.05
C LEU A 187 14.05 -9.27 29.29
N ALA A 188 13.59 -8.13 29.81
CA ALA A 188 12.61 -8.11 30.90
C ALA A 188 11.22 -8.62 30.49
N HIS A 189 10.91 -8.64 29.19
CA HIS A 189 9.59 -9.06 28.67
C HIS A 189 9.60 -10.43 28.00
N VAL A 190 10.74 -11.14 28.02
CA VAL A 190 10.89 -12.44 27.38
C VAL A 190 11.62 -13.43 28.29
N GLU A 191 11.13 -14.66 28.36
CA GLU A 191 11.75 -15.72 29.16
C GLU A 191 13.02 -16.25 28.49
N VAL A 192 14.18 -15.92 29.07
CA VAL A 192 15.51 -16.23 28.53
C VAL A 192 16.10 -17.51 29.14
N GLU A 193 15.45 -18.07 30.16
CA GLU A 193 15.93 -19.25 30.91
C GLU A 193 16.02 -20.51 30.03
N ALA A 194 15.18 -20.59 29.01
CA ALA A 194 15.19 -21.69 28.04
C ALA A 194 16.39 -21.68 27.08
N LEU A 195 17.20 -20.61 27.05
CA LEU A 195 18.34 -20.51 26.15
C LEU A 195 19.58 -21.21 26.73
N GLY A 196 20.14 -22.13 25.94
CA GLY A 196 21.42 -22.76 26.24
C GLY A 196 22.60 -21.77 26.26
N VAL A 197 23.72 -22.21 26.82
CA VAL A 197 24.96 -21.41 26.94
C VAL A 197 25.44 -20.90 25.57
N GLU A 198 25.38 -21.74 24.54
CA GLU A 198 25.77 -21.36 23.17
C GLU A 198 24.89 -20.26 22.56
N ALA A 199 23.59 -20.28 22.86
CA ALA A 199 22.67 -19.22 22.43
C ALA A 199 23.02 -17.90 23.12
N LYS A 200 23.31 -17.93 24.43
CA LYS A 200 23.71 -16.76 25.22
C LYS A 200 25.04 -16.17 24.73
N THR A 201 26.04 -17.01 24.43
CA THR A 201 27.33 -16.54 23.90
C THR A 201 27.19 -15.92 22.50
N ARG A 202 26.33 -16.47 21.64
CA ARG A 202 26.00 -15.86 20.33
C ARG A 202 25.37 -14.47 20.46
N ILE A 203 24.50 -14.26 21.44
CA ILE A 203 23.88 -12.95 21.70
C ILE A 203 24.95 -11.94 22.14
N VAL A 204 25.82 -12.31 23.09
CA VAL A 204 26.93 -11.45 23.55
C VAL A 204 27.91 -11.13 22.40
N ALA A 205 28.27 -12.12 21.58
CA ALA A 205 29.13 -11.91 20.41
C ALA A 205 28.50 -10.94 19.41
N SER A 206 27.19 -11.05 19.21
CA SER A 206 26.43 -10.16 18.32
C SER A 206 26.34 -8.74 18.87
N ALA A 207 26.27 -8.57 20.19
CA ALA A 207 26.34 -7.25 20.84
C ALA A 207 27.71 -6.58 20.67
N LYS A 208 28.80 -7.36 20.70
CA LYS A 208 30.17 -6.85 20.44
C LYS A 208 30.35 -6.39 19.00
N ALA A 209 29.69 -7.05 18.06
CA ALA A 209 29.71 -6.73 16.63
C ALA A 209 28.66 -5.66 16.23
N SER A 210 28.03 -4.99 17.20
CA SER A 210 27.02 -3.97 16.95
C SER A 210 27.67 -2.64 16.56
N ASP A 211 27.07 -1.94 15.60
CA ASP A 211 27.51 -0.61 15.17
C ASP A 211 27.03 0.53 16.11
N THR A 212 26.27 0.19 17.15
CA THR A 212 25.78 1.19 18.13
C THR A 212 26.93 1.70 19.01
N PRO A 213 26.94 2.99 19.41
CA PRO A 213 27.97 3.53 20.31
C PRO A 213 28.04 2.78 21.67
N ASP A 214 26.93 2.19 22.10
CA ASP A 214 26.82 1.45 23.36
C ASP A 214 27.24 -0.02 23.26
N ALA A 215 27.80 -0.47 22.14
CA ALA A 215 28.09 -1.88 21.87
C ALA A 215 28.92 -2.55 22.98
N ARG A 216 29.95 -1.86 23.49
CA ARG A 216 30.84 -2.38 24.55
C ARG A 216 30.11 -2.51 25.89
N ALA A 217 29.37 -1.48 26.30
CA ALA A 217 28.59 -1.48 27.54
C ALA A 217 27.50 -2.56 27.50
N LYS A 218 26.82 -2.69 26.35
CA LYS A 218 25.82 -3.73 26.07
C LYS A 218 26.39 -5.14 26.16
N ALA A 219 27.56 -5.39 25.58
CA ALA A 219 28.21 -6.70 25.68
C ALA A 219 28.61 -7.05 27.12
N GLN A 220 29.15 -6.09 27.87
CA GLN A 220 29.53 -6.28 29.28
C GLN A 220 28.30 -6.57 30.15
N TRP A 221 27.24 -5.78 29.97
CA TRP A 221 26.00 -5.97 30.70
C TRP A 221 25.37 -7.34 30.40
N LEU A 222 25.30 -7.75 29.13
CA LEU A 222 24.80 -9.09 28.74
C LEU A 222 25.64 -10.24 29.31
N SER A 223 26.97 -10.09 29.37
CA SER A 223 27.84 -11.06 30.03
C SER A 223 27.51 -11.22 31.51
N CYS A 224 27.31 -10.10 32.22
CA CYS A 224 26.90 -10.12 33.63
C CYS A 224 25.52 -10.76 33.82
N GLU A 225 24.54 -10.37 32.99
CA GLU A 225 23.16 -10.86 33.08
C GLU A 225 23.07 -12.38 32.82
N PHE A 226 23.82 -12.87 31.83
CA PHE A 226 23.87 -14.29 31.49
C PHE A 226 24.83 -15.12 32.34
N ARG A 227 25.61 -14.47 33.24
CA ARG A 227 26.69 -15.09 34.02
C ARG A 227 27.69 -15.87 33.15
N LEU A 228 28.07 -15.28 32.02
CA LEU A 228 29.08 -15.77 31.07
C LEU A 228 30.40 -15.02 31.25
#